data_AF-A0A442HM45-F1
#
_entry.id   AF-A0A442HM45-F1
#
_cell.length_a   1.000
_cell.length_b   1.000
_cell.length_c   1.000
_cell.angle_alpha   90.00
_cell.angle_beta   90.00
_cell.angle_gamma   90.00
#
_symmetry.space_group_name_H-M   'P 1'
#
loop_
_entity.id
_entity.type
_entity.pdbx_description
1 polymer ?
#
loop_
_entity_poly.entity_id
_entity_poly.type
_entity_poly.pdbx_seq_one_letter_code
_entity_poly.pdbx_strand_id
1 'polypeptide(L)'
;MRVSVTYARRQLSELVRRAEAGDEIILTRHGRAVVRLVPVETKPDRRSRRALLEAMRAAGAAKAGPSAARSQDFLYGDGGLSARQQPRKNGDRLSPRCP
;
A
#
# COMPACT_ATOMS: atom_id res chain seq x y z
N MET A 1 15.42 18.43 17.49
CA MET A 1 16.79 18.94 17.75
C MET A 1 17.05 20.24 16.99
N ARG A 2 17.83 21.19 17.53
CA ARG A 2 18.24 22.44 16.82
C ARG A 2 19.72 22.44 16.50
N VAL A 3 20.09 22.71 15.25
CA VAL A 3 21.49 22.68 14.77
C VAL A 3 21.79 23.96 14.00
N SER A 4 22.97 24.56 14.17
CA SER A 4 23.34 25.73 13.38
C SER A 4 23.68 25.35 11.94
N VAL A 5 23.37 26.20 10.96
CA VAL A 5 23.69 25.92 9.53
C VAL A 5 25.20 25.67 9.33
N THR A 6 26.05 26.39 10.07
CA THR A 6 27.51 26.24 10.00
C THR A 6 27.98 24.87 10.46
N TYR A 7 27.34 24.31 11.50
CA TYR A 7 27.64 22.98 12.00
C TYR A 7 26.97 21.91 11.12
N ALA A 8 25.74 22.15 10.67
CA ALA A 8 24.99 21.24 9.81
C ALA A 8 25.71 20.94 8.49
N ARG A 9 26.37 21.92 7.88
CA ARG A 9 27.07 21.72 6.59
C ARG A 9 28.14 20.61 6.65
N ARG A 10 28.78 20.37 7.79
CA ARG A 10 29.83 19.34 7.93
C ARG A 10 29.28 17.92 8.12
N GLN A 11 28.05 17.80 8.62
CA GLN A 11 27.43 16.53 8.99
C GLN A 11 26.04 16.36 8.36
N LEU A 12 25.81 17.04 7.21
CA LEU A 12 24.49 17.11 6.61
C LEU A 12 23.95 15.72 6.28
N SER A 13 24.82 14.83 5.80
CA SER A 13 24.47 13.43 5.50
C SER A 13 23.94 12.67 6.72
N GLU A 14 24.50 12.91 7.91
CA GLU A 14 24.01 12.27 9.14
C GLU A 14 22.69 12.88 9.60
N LEU A 15 22.56 14.20 9.52
CA LEU A 15 21.30 14.89 9.84
C LEU A 15 20.16 14.46 8.92
N VAL A 16 20.44 14.25 7.63
CA VAL A 16 19.45 13.72 6.68
C VAL A 16 19.03 12.30 7.06
N ARG A 17 19.97 11.40 7.37
CA ARG A 17 19.64 10.04 7.82
C ARG A 17 18.80 10.00 9.09
N ARG A 18 19.09 10.90 10.05
CA ARG A 18 18.28 11.03 11.27
C ARG A 18 16.89 11.57 10.95
N ALA A 19 16.77 12.55 10.06
CA ALA A 19 15.48 13.05 9.59
C ALA A 19 14.66 11.96 8.87
N GLU A 20 15.31 11.10 8.08
CA GLU A 20 14.69 9.92 7.46
C GLU A 20 14.25 8.86 8.48
N ALA A 21 14.98 8.71 9.59
CA ALA A 21 14.60 7.84 10.70
C ALA A 21 13.41 8.38 11.52
N GLY A 22 13.01 9.64 11.29
CA GLY A 22 11.88 10.29 11.95
C GLY A 22 12.27 11.36 12.98
N ASP A 23 13.55 11.69 13.11
CA ASP A 23 13.98 12.76 14.01
C ASP A 23 13.67 14.15 13.42
N GLU A 24 12.96 14.98 14.19
CA GLU A 24 12.70 16.37 13.79
C GLU A 24 13.96 17.22 14.00
N ILE A 25 14.57 17.68 12.89
CA ILE A 25 15.78 18.50 12.90
C ILE A 25 15.47 19.90 12.37
N ILE A 26 15.73 20.91 13.19
CA ILE A 26 15.54 22.32 12.87
C ILE A 26 16.92 22.95 12.68
N LEU A 27 17.18 23.45 11.48
CA LEU A 27 18.36 24.23 11.17
C LEU A 27 18.15 25.68 11.58
N THR A 28 19.16 26.23 12.24
CA THR A 28 19.17 27.58 12.79
C THR A 28 20.27 28.42 12.16
N ARG A 29 19.97 29.68 11.84
CA ARG A 29 20.96 30.66 11.39
C ARG A 29 20.93 31.83 12.37
N HIS A 30 22.08 32.14 12.97
CA HIS A 30 22.20 33.17 14.01
C HIS A 30 21.17 33.01 15.14
N GLY A 31 20.96 31.77 15.61
CA GLY A 31 20.03 31.45 16.71
C GLY A 31 18.54 31.43 16.33
N ARG A 32 18.17 31.80 15.09
CA ARG A 32 16.78 31.72 14.61
C ARG A 32 16.56 30.43 13.84
N ALA A 33 15.44 29.75 14.06
CA ALA A 33 15.01 28.61 13.26
C ALA A 33 14.66 29.08 11.84
N VAL A 34 15.26 28.46 10.82
CA VAL A 34 15.09 28.87 9.42
C VAL A 34 14.56 27.73 8.55
N VAL A 35 15.01 26.50 8.79
CA VAL A 35 14.63 25.34 7.97
C VAL A 35 14.33 24.16 8.88
N ARG A 36 13.31 23.37 8.53
CA ARG A 36 13.05 22.07 9.14
C ARG A 36 13.32 20.98 8.11
N LEU A 37 14.14 20.00 8.48
CA LEU A 37 14.34 18.80 7.69
C LEU A 37 13.20 17.83 8.00
N VAL A 38 12.44 17.48 6.97
CA VAL A 38 11.38 16.47 7.00
C VAL A 38 11.63 15.47 5.88
N PRO A 39 11.39 14.16 6.11
CA PRO A 39 11.51 13.17 5.07
C PRO A 39 10.47 13.40 3.98
N VAL A 40 10.91 13.38 2.71
CA VAL A 40 10.04 13.57 1.54
C VAL A 40 9.10 12.39 1.36
N GLU A 41 9.62 11.17 1.53
CA GLU A 41 8.81 9.95 1.59
C GLU A 41 8.70 9.50 3.04
N THR A 42 7.59 9.84 3.70
CA THR A 42 7.26 9.26 4.99
C THR A 42 6.94 7.79 4.75
N LYS A 43 7.95 6.89 4.79
CA LYS A 43 7.68 5.46 4.78
C LYS A 43 6.75 5.19 5.97
N PRO A 44 5.49 4.80 5.74
CA PRO A 44 4.61 4.53 6.85
C PRO A 44 5.25 3.39 7.63
N ASP A 45 5.49 3.62 8.92
CA ASP A 45 6.03 2.60 9.81
C ASP A 45 5.24 1.30 9.61
N ARG A 46 5.92 0.15 9.63
CA ARG A 46 5.29 -1.15 9.35
C ARG A 46 4.07 -1.36 10.24
N ARG A 47 4.11 -0.85 11.48
CA ARG A 47 2.99 -0.87 12.42
C ARG A 47 1.82 0.00 11.93
N SER A 48 2.09 1.23 11.51
CA SER A 48 1.08 2.15 10.98
C SER A 48 0.44 1.63 9.69
N ARG A 49 1.24 1.07 8.78
CA ARG A 49 0.74 0.42 7.57
C ARG A 49 -0.14 -0.79 7.90
N ARG A 50 0.28 -1.62 8.85
CA ARG A 50 -0.51 -2.79 9.29
C ARG A 50 -1.81 -2.35 9.95
N ALA A 51 -1.78 -1.36 10.82
CA ALA A 51 -2.96 -0.80 11.46
C ALA A 51 -3.95 -0.23 10.43
N LEU A 52 -3.45 0.48 9.41
CA LEU A 52 -4.29 0.99 8.31
C LEU A 52 -4.94 -0.15 7.52
N LEU A 53 -4.17 -1.19 7.16
CA LEU A 53 -4.70 -2.35 6.44
C LEU A 53 -5.74 -3.12 7.26
N GLU A 54 -5.52 -3.30 8.56
CA GLU A 54 -6.50 -3.92 9.46
C GLU A 54 -7.78 -3.08 9.57
N ALA A 55 -7.66 -1.76 9.70
CA ALA A 55 -8.81 -0.85 9.71
C ALA A 55 -9.62 -0.94 8.41
N MET A 56 -8.94 -0.99 7.26
CA MET A 56 -9.57 -1.18 5.96
C MET A 56 -10.26 -2.54 5.82
N ARG A 57 -9.63 -3.62 6.32
CA ARG A 57 -10.23 -4.96 6.34
C ARG A 57 -11.50 -5.01 7.21
N ALA A 58 -11.45 -4.44 8.41
CA ALA A 58 -12.61 -4.38 9.30
C ALA A 58 -13.77 -3.59 8.68
N ALA A 59 -13.47 -2.44 8.06
CA ALA A 59 -14.47 -1.65 7.35
C ALA A 59 -15.06 -2.38 6.14
N GLY A 60 -14.25 -3.16 5.41
CA GLY A 60 -14.69 -3.99 4.29
C GLY A 60 -15.56 -5.17 4.73
N ALA A 61 -15.18 -5.85 5.81
CA ALA A 61 -15.93 -6.97 6.38
C ALA A 61 -17.33 -6.53 6.84
N ALA A 62 -17.46 -5.34 7.44
CA ALA A 62 -18.75 -4.78 7.83
C ALA A 62 -19.68 -4.49 6.62
N LYS A 63 -19.12 -4.35 5.41
CA LYS A 63 -19.85 -4.16 4.16
C LYS A 63 -19.98 -5.43 3.32
N ALA A 64 -19.46 -6.56 3.79
CA ALA A 64 -19.49 -7.82 3.07
C ALA A 64 -20.90 -8.43 3.13
N GLY A 65 -21.66 -8.29 2.04
CA GLY A 65 -22.94 -8.96 1.86
C GLY A 65 -22.82 -10.29 1.09
N PRO A 66 -23.92 -11.07 0.98
CA PRO A 66 -23.95 -12.33 0.24
C PRO A 66 -23.52 -12.23 -1.24
N SER A 67 -23.68 -11.05 -1.84
CA SER A 67 -23.21 -10.76 -3.21
C SER A 67 -21.68 -10.61 -3.29
N ALA A 68 -21.03 -10.10 -2.25
CA ALA A 68 -19.57 -9.99 -2.19
C ALA A 68 -18.93 -11.38 -2.02
N ALA A 69 -19.52 -12.24 -1.21
CA ALA A 69 -19.06 -13.62 -1.01
C ALA A 69 -19.10 -14.46 -2.31
N ARG A 70 -20.06 -14.16 -3.19
CA ARG A 70 -20.25 -14.82 -4.49
C ARG A 70 -19.69 -14.05 -5.68
N SER A 71 -19.00 -12.94 -5.43
CA SER A 71 -18.47 -12.08 -6.49
C SER A 71 -17.39 -12.76 -7.33
N GLN A 72 -16.86 -13.90 -6.89
CA GLN A 72 -15.84 -14.67 -7.61
C GLN A 72 -16.38 -15.94 -8.27
N ASP A 73 -17.67 -16.23 -8.11
CA ASP A 73 -18.31 -17.42 -8.70
C ASP A 73 -18.31 -17.37 -10.23
N PHE A 74 -18.21 -16.17 -10.83
CA PHE A 74 -18.03 -16.06 -12.28
C PHE A 74 -16.61 -16.43 -12.75
N LEU A 75 -15.61 -16.38 -11.86
CA LEU A 75 -14.22 -16.69 -12.17
C LEU A 75 -13.93 -18.19 -12.09
N TYR A 76 -14.68 -18.89 -11.24
CA TYR A 76 -14.54 -20.31 -10.97
C TYR A 76 -15.84 -21.03 -11.30
N GLY A 77 -15.81 -21.98 -12.23
CA GLY A 77 -17.00 -22.82 -12.46
C GLY A 77 -17.29 -23.72 -11.26
N ASP A 78 -18.38 -24.49 -11.32
CA ASP A 78 -18.87 -25.35 -10.22
C ASP A 78 -17.83 -26.31 -9.62
N GLY A 79 -16.76 -26.63 -10.35
CA GLY A 79 -15.62 -27.43 -9.87
C GLY A 79 -14.49 -26.66 -9.18
N GLY A 80 -14.62 -25.35 -8.94
CA GLY A 80 -13.57 -24.49 -8.36
C GLY A 80 -12.39 -24.20 -9.31
N LEU A 81 -12.50 -24.61 -10.58
CA LEU A 81 -11.48 -24.40 -11.59
C LEU A 81 -11.71 -23.08 -12.33
N SER A 82 -10.63 -22.33 -12.55
CA SER A 82 -10.68 -21.14 -13.39
C SER A 82 -11.16 -21.51 -14.80
N ALA A 83 -11.86 -20.60 -15.48
CA ALA A 83 -12.47 -20.84 -16.80
C ALA A 83 -11.51 -21.43 -17.86
N ARG A 84 -10.20 -21.26 -17.70
CA ARG A 84 -9.17 -21.83 -18.60
C ARG A 84 -8.89 -23.32 -18.37
N GLN A 85 -9.25 -23.85 -17.20
CA GLN A 85 -8.96 -25.23 -16.76
C GLN A 85 -10.20 -26.13 -16.75
N GLN A 86 -11.35 -25.63 -17.20
CA GLN A 86 -12.56 -26.45 -17.24
C GLN A 86 -12.40 -27.56 -18.29
N PRO A 87 -12.61 -28.83 -17.91
CA PRO A 87 -12.66 -29.92 -18.87
C PRO A 87 -13.82 -29.66 -19.84
N ARG A 88 -13.55 -29.76 -21.15
CA ARG A 88 -14.59 -29.70 -22.19
C ARG A 88 -15.64 -30.77 -21.84
N LYS A 89 -16.88 -30.37 -21.54
CA LYS A 89 -17.95 -31.35 -21.30
C LYS A 89 -18.17 -32.12 -22.60
N ASN A 90 -17.99 -33.45 -22.54
CA ASN A 90 -18.35 -34.37 -23.62
C ASN A 90 -19.88 -34.37 -23.75
N GLY A 91 -20.42 -33.44 -24.53
CA GLY A 91 -21.87 -33.30 -24.70
C GLY A 91 -22.28 -32.41 -25.88
N ASP A 92 -21.45 -31.45 -26.28
CA ASP A 92 -21.75 -30.58 -27.43
C ASP A 92 -21.38 -31.26 -28.76
N ARG A 93 -22.13 -32.31 -29.12
CA ARG A 93 -22.29 -32.71 -30.53
C ARG A 93 -23.69 -32.34 -31.00
N LEU A 94 -23.75 -31.79 -32.22
CA LEU A 94 -24.90 -31.43 -33.07
C LEU A 94 -25.24 -29.91 -33.01
N SER A 95 -24.57 -29.04 -33.78
CA SER A 95 -24.80 -28.66 -35.21
C SER A 95 -25.95 -27.63 -35.41
N PRO A 96 -26.02 -26.84 -36.51
CA PRO A 96 -24.99 -26.29 -37.39
C PRO A 96 -25.10 -24.76 -37.66
N ARG A 97 -24.02 -24.23 -38.25
CA ARG A 97 -23.82 -23.01 -39.07
C ARG A 97 -24.96 -21.99 -39.26
N CYS A 98 -24.55 -20.73 -39.05
CA CYS A 98 -25.12 -19.45 -39.51
C CYS A 98 -25.67 -19.44 -40.95
N PRO A 99 -26.55 -18.48 -41.26
CA PRO A 99 -26.11 -17.27 -41.96
C PRO A 99 -25.94 -16.05 -41.04
#